data_AF-A0A0F9GZT4-F1
#
_entry.id   AF-A0A0F9GZT4-F1
#
_cell.length_a   1.000
_cell.length_b   1.000
_cell.length_c   1.000
_cell.angle_alpha   90.00
_cell.angle_beta   90.00
_cell.angle_gamma   90.00
#
_symmetry.space_group_name_H-M   'P 1'
#
loop_
_entity.id
_entity.type
_entity.pdbx_description
1 polymer ?
#
loop_
_entity_poly.entity_id
_entity_poly.type
_entity_poly.pdbx_seq_one_letter_code
_entity_poly.pdbx_strand_id
1 'polypeptide(L)' 'MAELYQKGIVSLQEAATQAKLSLYEIMEYVQKEDIHPPDQTKEEVLIEIEKSKEFDSIYNVKYYSSSFLVVEKK' A
#
# COMPACT_ATOMS: atom_id res chain seq x y z
N MET A 1 14.17 -7.13 -2.39
CA MET A 1 13.19 -6.03 -2.49
C MET A 1 12.02 -6.41 -3.36
N ALA A 2 12.25 -6.70 -4.65
CA ALA A 2 11.20 -7.21 -5.52
C ALA A 2 10.53 -8.50 -5.00
N GLU A 3 11.30 -9.40 -4.37
CA GLU A 3 10.74 -10.59 -3.71
C GLU A 3 9.80 -10.26 -2.53
N LEU A 4 10.11 -9.23 -1.74
CA LEU A 4 9.24 -8.82 -0.62
C LEU A 4 7.96 -8.17 -1.13
N TYR A 5 8.07 -7.39 -2.21
CA TYR A 5 6.92 -6.84 -2.93
C TYR A 5 6.05 -7.95 -3.55
N GLN A 6 6.67 -8.93 -4.22
CA GLN A 6 6.01 -10.08 -4.82
C GLN A 6 5.29 -10.96 -3.78
N LYS A 7 5.81 -11.00 -2.56
CA LYS A 7 5.16 -11.68 -1.42
C LYS A 7 4.11 -10.83 -0.70
N GLY A 8 3.89 -9.58 -1.13
CA GLY A 8 2.94 -8.65 -0.50
C GLY A 8 3.37 -8.19 0.90
N ILE A 9 4.64 -8.39 1.28
CA ILE A 9 5.16 -8.04 2.62
C ILE A 9 5.42 -6.55 2.74
N VAL A 10 5.82 -5.91 1.64
CA VAL A 10 6.06 -4.46 1.56
C VAL A 10 5.35 -3.89 0.34
N SER A 11 4.92 -2.63 0.45
CA SER A 11 4.43 -1.87 -0.70
C SER A 11 5.54 -1.59 -1.72
N LEU A 12 5.14 -1.26 -2.95
CA LEU A 12 6.08 -0.88 -4.00
C LEU A 12 6.93 0.35 -3.61
N GLN A 13 6.33 1.29 -2.86
CA GLN A 13 7.03 2.49 -2.40
C GLN A 13 8.03 2.21 -1.26
N GLU A 14 7.72 1.28 -0.36
CA GLU A 14 8.69 0.80 0.62
C GLU A 14 9.84 0.04 -0.04
N ALA A 15 9.55 -0.79 -1.06
CA ALA A 15 10.57 -1.45 -1.85
C ALA A 15 11.48 -0.45 -2.59
N ALA A 16 10.91 0.63 -3.15
CA ALA A 16 11.68 1.72 -3.77
C ALA A 16 12.60 2.41 -2.75
N THR A 17 12.05 2.75 -1.58
CA THR A 17 12.78 3.41 -0.50
C THR A 17 13.96 2.56 0.00
N GLN A 18 13.74 1.27 0.21
CA GLN A 18 14.79 0.33 0.64
C GLN A 18 15.88 0.16 -0.43
N ALA A 19 15.51 0.20 -1.70
CA ALA A 19 16.43 0.13 -2.84
C ALA A 19 17.11 1.47 -3.15
N LYS A 20 16.73 2.57 -2.47
CA LYS A 20 17.16 3.95 -2.77
C LYS A 20 16.88 4.35 -4.22
N LEU A 21 15.77 3.86 -4.76
CA LEU A 21 15.27 4.19 -6.09
C LEU A 21 14.04 5.08 -5.96
N SER A 22 13.74 5.83 -7.01
CA SER A 22 12.43 6.46 -7.16
C SER A 22 11.33 5.41 -7.35
N LEU A 23 10.09 5.79 -7.06
CA LEU A 23 8.93 4.95 -7.32
C LEU A 23 8.83 4.57 -8.80
N TYR A 24 9.18 5.48 -9.72
CA TYR A 24 9.11 5.24 -11.16
C TYR A 24 10.12 4.20 -11.64
N GLU A 25 11.35 4.25 -11.13
CA GLU A 25 12.39 3.26 -11.48
C GLU A 25 11.99 1.85 -11.06
N ILE A 26 11.39 1.70 -9.87
CA ILE A 26 10.93 0.37 -9.43
C ILE A 26 9.68 -0.07 -10.20
N MET A 27 8.77 0.84 -10.56
CA MET A 27 7.60 0.54 -11.40
C MET A 27 8.04 -0.01 -12.76
N GLU A 28 9.01 0.64 -13.40
CA GLU A 28 9.55 0.18 -14.68
C GLU A 28 10.20 -1.20 -14.56
N TYR A 29 10.96 -1.44 -13.48
CA TYR A 29 11.60 -2.72 -13.22
C TYR A 29 10.58 -3.85 -13.05
N VAL A 30 9.61 -3.69 -12.14
CA VAL A 30 8.63 -4.76 -11.86
C VAL A 30 7.74 -5.05 -13.08
N GLN A 31 7.46 -4.04 -13.91
CA GLN A 31 6.73 -4.23 -15.15
C GLN A 31 7.53 -5.00 -16.20
N LYS A 32 8.83 -4.71 -16.36
CA LYS A 32 9.71 -5.42 -17.32
C LYS A 32 9.93 -6.88 -16.93
N GLU A 33 10.06 -7.14 -15.63
CA GLU A 33 10.32 -8.46 -15.08
C GLU A 33 9.03 -9.26 -14.78
N ASP A 34 7.86 -8.72 -15.10
CA ASP A 34 6.55 -9.33 -14.84
C ASP A 34 6.34 -9.73 -13.36
N ILE A 35 6.79 -8.85 -12.46
CA ILE A 35 6.70 -9.05 -11.00
C ILE A 35 5.46 -8.35 -10.48
N HIS A 36 4.50 -9.14 -10.00
CA HIS A 36 3.27 -8.66 -9.40
C HIS A 36 3.21 -9.06 -7.92
N PRO A 37 2.52 -8.28 -7.07
CA PRO A 37 2.19 -8.72 -5.72
C PRO A 37 1.23 -9.93 -5.79
N PRO A 38 0.97 -10.62 -4.68
CA PRO A 38 0.05 -11.76 -4.68
C PRO A 38 -1.33 -11.33 -5.17
N ASP A 39 -1.97 -12.20 -5.94
CA ASP A 39 -3.36 -11.98 -6.36
C ASP A 39 -4.25 -11.90 -5.11
N GLN A 40 -5.06 -10.85 -5.03
CA GLN A 40 -6.14 -10.77 -4.05
C GLN A 40 -7.42 -11.38 -4.62
N THR A 41 -8.09 -12.21 -3.82
CA THR A 41 -9.41 -12.71 -4.13
C THR A 41 -10.46 -11.61 -3.99
N LYS A 42 -11.62 -11.78 -4.65
CA LYS A 42 -12.73 -10.82 -4.54
C LYS A 42 -13.22 -10.68 -3.10
N GLU A 43 -13.26 -11.80 -2.38
CA GLU A 43 -13.68 -11.86 -0.99
C GLU A 43 -12.74 -11.06 -0.08
N GLU A 44 -11.43 -11.16 -0.28
CA GLU A 44 -10.44 -10.37 0.47
C GLU A 44 -10.61 -8.87 0.21
N VAL A 45 -10.81 -8.48 -1.05
CA VAL A 45 -11.07 -7.08 -1.42
C VAL A 45 -12.35 -6.56 -0.75
N LEU A 46 -13.43 -7.36 -0.72
CA LEU A 46 -14.68 -6.96 -0.06
C LEU A 46 -14.50 -6.77 1.45
N ILE A 47 -13.77 -7.68 2.10
CA ILE A 47 -13.46 -7.59 3.53
C ILE A 47 -12.64 -6.32 3.82
N GLU A 48 -11.65 -6.00 2.99
CA GLU A 48 -10.85 -4.79 3.14
C GLU A 48 -11.71 -3.53 3.00
N ILE A 49 -12.60 -3.49 2.02
CA ILE A 49 -13.56 -2.37 1.84
C ILE A 49 -14.46 -2.22 3.06
N GLU A 50 -15.00 -3.31 3.61
CA GLU A 50 -15.83 -3.28 4.82
C GLU A 50 -15.06 -2.77 6.04
N LYS A 51 -13.84 -3.25 6.25
CA LYS A 51 -12.95 -2.76 7.32
C LYS A 51 -12.63 -1.28 7.18
N SER A 52 -12.38 -0.80 5.95
CA SER A 52 -12.15 0.63 5.72
C SER A 52 -13.36 1.48 6.06
N LYS A 53 -14.57 1.02 5.72
CA LYS A 53 -15.82 1.72 6.10
C LYS A 53 -16.04 1.74 7.61
N GLU A 54 -15.76 0.64 8.29
CA GLU A 54 -15.83 0.58 9.75
C GLU A 54 -14.83 1.56 10.38
N PHE A 55 -13.58 1.58 9.90
CA PHE A 55 -12.55 2.51 10.34
C PHE A 55 -13.00 3.97 10.17
N ASP A 56 -13.51 4.34 9.00
CA ASP A 56 -14.04 5.68 8.73
C ASP A 56 -15.26 6.03 9.61
N SER A 57 -16.06 5.03 10.01
CA SER A 57 -17.19 5.25 10.90
C SER A 57 -16.76 5.56 12.35
N ILE A 58 -15.62 5.03 12.79
CA ILE A 58 -15.11 5.15 14.16
C ILE A 58 -14.12 6.31 14.31
N TYR A 59 -13.38 6.63 13.25
CA TYR A 59 -12.28 7.59 13.31
C TYR A 59 -12.52 8.78 12.38
N ASN A 60 -12.05 9.95 12.81
CA ASN A 60 -11.83 11.13 11.99
C ASN A 60 -10.36 11.14 11.57
N VAL A 61 -10.11 11.14 10.27
CA VAL A 61 -8.76 11.30 9.71
C VAL A 61 -8.63 12.72 9.16
N LYS A 62 -7.66 13.48 9.68
CA LYS A 62 -7.34 14.83 9.20
C LYS A 62 -5.95 14.83 8.55
N TYR A 63 -5.90 15.32 7.32
CA TYR A 63 -4.66 15.48 6.55
C TYR A 63 -4.14 16.91 6.69
N TYR A 64 -2.92 17.06 7.21
CA TYR A 64 -2.29 18.38 7.38
C TYR A 64 -1.12 18.59 6.41
N SER A 65 -0.41 17.53 6.06
CA SER A 65 0.61 17.53 5.01
C SER A 65 0.84 16.11 4.47
N SER A 66 1.60 15.98 3.39
CA SER A 66 1.99 14.70 2.79
C SER A 66 2.79 13.77 3.72
N SER A 67 3.22 14.26 4.88
CA SER A 67 3.98 13.49 5.88
C SER A 67 3.29 13.43 7.26
N PHE A 68 2.12 14.05 7.43
CA PHE A 68 1.47 14.17 8.74
C PHE A 68 -0.04 13.97 8.67
N LEU A 69 -0.52 12.94 9.36
CA LEU A 69 -1.92 12.57 9.50
C LEU A 69 -2.27 12.38 10.97
N VAL A 70 -3.42 12.92 11.37
CA VAL A 70 -3.98 12.79 12.72
C VAL A 70 -5.24 11.94 12.64
N VAL A 71 -5.29 10.89 13.46
CA VAL A 71 -6.43 9.98 13.58
C VAL A 71 -7.02 10.17 14.97
N GLU A 72 -8.26 10.68 15.03
CA GLU A 72 -9.00 10.90 16.27
C GLU A 72 -10.21 9.98 16.31
N LYS A 73 -10.48 9.33 17.44
CA LYS A 73 -11.74 8.60 17.60
C LYS A 73 -12.89 9.60 17.64
N LYS A 74 -13.96 9.32 16.90
CA LYS A 74 -15.20 10.11 16.91
C LYS A 74 -15.90 10.05 18.27
#